data_AF-A0A316DGM2-F1
#
_entry.id   AF-A0A316DGM2-F1
#
_cell.length_a   1.000
_cell.length_b   1.000
_cell.length_c   1.000
_cell.angle_alpha   90.00
_cell.angle_beta   90.00
_cell.angle_gamma   90.00
#
_symmetry.space_group_name_H-M   'P 1'
#
loop_
_entity.id
_entity.type
_entity.pdbx_description
1 polymer ?
#
loop_
_entity_poly.entity_id
_entity_poly.type
_entity_poly.pdbx_seq_one_letter_code
_entity_poly.pdbx_strand_id
1 'polypeptide(L)'
;MAFNSYVLDKKLLENFQIIVNEHSNFLINRYSNINGKNLWSLCCSAKDWLHVGVQGLPYIDLQHNNDDARSLNVLQLILTFDIIVQAIQQLYRVFNEEYPYKQDRSIFRSEVSDDAYFKQIRACFGVHPVNLDSKNGEKDGKKYFASWSSDVGSEGDYMVYLYSSDPSEPSFHFTYISRKYIGMW
;
A
#
# COMPACT_ATOMS: atom_id res chain seq x y z
N MET A 1 21.21 -13.87 0.38
CA MET A 1 19.86 -13.29 0.34
C MET A 1 19.73 -12.53 -0.95
N ALA A 2 18.74 -12.87 -1.78
CA ALA A 2 18.37 -12.01 -2.88
C ALA A 2 17.66 -10.78 -2.28
N PHE A 3 18.15 -9.59 -2.57
CA PHE A 3 17.54 -8.37 -2.06
C PHE A 3 16.26 -8.07 -2.83
N ASN A 4 15.25 -7.57 -2.13
CA ASN A 4 14.05 -7.04 -2.75
C ASN A 4 14.43 -5.90 -3.72
N SER A 5 13.98 -5.97 -4.97
CA SER A 5 14.20 -4.92 -5.98
C SER A 5 13.30 -3.71 -5.79
N TYR A 6 12.24 -3.83 -4.98
CA TYR A 6 11.41 -2.70 -4.56
C TYR A 6 12.18 -1.82 -3.58
N VAL A 7 12.56 -0.63 -4.03
CA VAL A 7 13.28 0.36 -3.22
C VAL A 7 12.65 1.74 -3.36
N LEU A 8 12.42 2.42 -2.25
CA LEU A 8 11.90 3.79 -2.24
C LEU A 8 13.04 4.79 -2.20
N ASP A 9 12.81 6.01 -2.69
CA ASP A 9 13.83 7.06 -2.68
C ASP A 9 14.14 7.48 -1.23
N LYS A 10 15.29 7.02 -0.73
CA LYS A 10 15.77 7.34 0.62
C LYS A 10 16.04 8.83 0.79
N LYS A 11 16.41 9.55 -0.26
CA LYS A 11 16.68 10.99 -0.19
C LYS A 11 15.42 11.79 0.11
N LEU A 12 14.27 11.37 -0.40
CA LEU A 12 13.00 12.03 -0.09
C LEU A 12 12.64 11.88 1.40
N LEU A 13 12.85 10.68 1.96
CA LEU A 13 12.69 10.47 3.39
C LEU A 13 13.66 11.34 4.21
N GLU A 14 14.94 11.34 3.85
CA GLU A 14 15.98 12.12 4.54
C GLU A 14 15.64 13.62 4.52
N ASN A 15 15.26 14.16 3.36
CA ASN A 15 14.85 15.55 3.20
C ASN A 15 13.63 15.89 4.06
N PHE A 16 12.60 15.02 4.04
CA PHE A 16 11.42 15.20 4.89
C PHE A 16 11.78 15.22 6.38
N GLN A 17 12.64 14.28 6.82
CA GLN A 17 13.07 14.20 8.22
C GLN A 17 13.88 15.44 8.64
N ILE A 18 14.77 15.94 7.79
CA ILE A 18 15.54 17.16 8.02
C ILE A 18 14.58 18.34 8.21
N ILE A 19 13.67 18.57 7.26
CA ILE A 19 12.71 19.69 7.32
C ILE A 19 11.84 19.61 8.59
N VAL A 20 11.31 18.42 8.92
CA VAL A 20 10.49 18.25 10.13
C VAL A 20 11.29 18.53 11.41
N ASN A 21 12.55 18.11 11.47
CA ASN A 21 13.40 18.31 12.63
C ASN A 21 13.82 19.78 12.78
N GLU A 22 14.26 20.42 11.71
CA GLU A 22 14.67 21.83 11.68
C GLU A 22 13.52 22.78 12.05
N HIS A 23 12.28 22.43 11.70
CA HIS A 23 11.09 23.22 11.99
C HIS A 23 10.24 22.66 13.15
N SER A 24 10.78 21.75 13.95
CA SER A 24 10.04 21.04 15.01
C SER A 24 9.34 21.99 15.99
N ASN A 25 10.00 23.06 16.44
CA ASN A 25 9.40 24.06 17.33
C ASN A 25 8.13 24.68 16.75
N PHE A 26 8.17 25.07 15.47
CA PHE A 26 7.00 25.62 14.78
C PHE A 26 5.91 24.56 14.64
N LEU A 27 6.26 23.36 14.20
CA LEU A 27 5.30 22.27 13.97
C LEU A 27 4.59 21.84 15.27
N ILE A 28 5.33 21.72 16.37
CA ILE A 28 4.78 21.41 17.69
C ILE A 28 3.81 22.51 18.11
N ASN A 29 4.23 23.77 18.06
CA ASN A 29 3.38 24.89 18.49
C ASN A 29 2.13 25.03 17.62
N ARG A 30 2.25 24.79 16.31
CA ARG A 30 1.15 24.92 15.35
C ARG A 30 0.16 23.77 15.43
N TYR A 31 0.62 22.53 15.63
CA TYR A 31 -0.18 21.30 15.43
C TYR A 31 -0.41 20.46 16.68
N SER A 32 0.14 20.82 17.84
CA SER A 32 -0.09 20.09 19.10
C SER A 32 -1.54 20.14 19.59
N ASN A 33 -2.30 21.17 19.22
CA ASN A 33 -3.72 21.29 19.55
C ASN A 33 -4.49 22.09 18.49
N ILE A 34 -5.09 21.39 17.52
CA ILE A 34 -6.05 21.94 16.57
C ILE A 34 -7.44 21.45 16.94
N ASN A 35 -8.29 22.35 17.43
CA ASN A 35 -9.67 22.03 17.83
C ASN A 35 -9.76 20.83 18.80
N GLY A 36 -8.87 20.77 19.79
CA GLY A 36 -8.81 19.68 20.77
C GLY A 36 -8.11 18.41 20.28
N LYS A 37 -7.53 18.41 19.07
CA LYS A 37 -6.84 17.26 18.48
C LYS A 37 -5.34 17.52 18.36
N ASN A 38 -4.54 16.55 18.77
CA ASN A 38 -3.09 16.58 18.62
C ASN A 38 -2.68 16.03 17.25
N LEU A 39 -2.53 16.94 16.28
CA LEU A 39 -2.09 16.60 14.92
C LEU A 39 -0.57 16.43 14.83
N TRP A 40 0.19 16.98 15.77
CA TRP A 40 1.64 16.76 15.86
C TRP A 40 1.98 15.28 16.10
N SER A 41 1.26 14.60 17.00
CA SER A 41 1.44 13.16 17.22
C SER A 41 1.20 12.33 15.95
N LEU A 42 0.27 12.77 15.08
CA LEU A 42 0.06 12.15 13.78
C LEU A 42 1.27 12.37 12.87
N CYS A 43 1.84 13.58 12.81
CA CYS A 43 3.06 13.84 12.03
C CYS A 43 4.22 12.95 12.49
N CYS A 44 4.43 12.80 13.79
CA CYS A 44 5.45 11.89 14.33
C CYS A 44 5.21 10.45 13.88
N SER A 45 3.98 9.95 14.05
CA SER A 45 3.64 8.59 13.65
C SER A 45 3.83 8.37 12.14
N ALA A 46 3.42 9.32 11.30
CA ALA A 46 3.65 9.25 9.86
C ALA A 46 5.15 9.22 9.53
N LYS A 47 5.97 10.07 10.16
CA LYS A 47 7.43 10.07 10.00
C LYS A 47 8.06 8.71 10.35
N ASP A 48 7.65 8.12 11.47
CA ASP A 48 8.19 6.84 11.94
C ASP A 48 7.83 5.70 10.98
N TRP A 49 6.58 5.66 10.51
CA TRP A 49 6.14 4.64 9.57
C TRP A 49 6.70 4.82 8.16
N LEU A 50 6.91 6.06 7.69
CA LEU A 50 7.68 6.32 6.46
C LEU A 50 9.11 5.79 6.59
N HIS A 51 9.75 5.98 7.74
CA HIS A 51 11.10 5.45 7.98
C HIS A 51 11.13 3.92 7.95
N VAL A 52 10.22 3.27 8.69
CA VAL A 52 10.09 1.81 8.71
C VAL A 52 9.83 1.27 7.31
N GLY A 53 8.93 1.89 6.55
CA GLY A 53 8.60 1.46 5.20
C GLY A 53 9.80 1.57 4.25
N VAL A 54 10.43 2.74 4.17
CA VAL A 54 11.56 2.99 3.25
C VAL A 54 12.80 2.17 3.61
N GLN A 55 13.13 2.03 4.90
CA GLN A 55 14.32 1.28 5.32
C GLN A 55 14.06 -0.23 5.40
N GLY A 56 12.84 -0.65 5.70
CA GLY A 56 12.46 -2.06 5.87
C GLY A 56 12.17 -2.78 4.56
N LEU A 57 11.64 -2.09 3.54
CA LEU A 57 11.25 -2.68 2.25
C LEU A 57 12.35 -3.54 1.59
N PRO A 58 13.64 -3.14 1.56
CA PRO A 58 14.71 -3.94 0.95
C PRO A 58 14.94 -5.31 1.59
N TYR A 59 14.46 -5.52 2.82
CA TYR A 59 14.67 -6.73 3.62
C TYR A 59 13.54 -7.76 3.50
N ILE A 60 12.49 -7.48 2.73
CA ILE A 60 11.40 -8.44 2.49
C ILE A 60 11.89 -9.53 1.52
N ASP A 61 11.90 -10.80 1.96
CA ASP A 61 12.43 -11.92 1.16
C ASP A 61 11.41 -12.49 0.18
N LEU A 62 11.25 -11.82 -0.96
CA LEU A 62 10.33 -12.25 -2.00
C LEU A 62 10.75 -13.53 -2.74
N GLN A 63 11.95 -14.05 -2.46
CA GLN A 63 12.52 -15.23 -3.13
C GLN A 63 12.72 -16.40 -2.15
N HIS A 64 11.99 -16.39 -1.03
CA HIS A 64 12.05 -17.45 -0.04
C HIS A 64 11.75 -18.82 -0.67
N ASN A 65 12.44 -19.87 -0.25
CA ASN A 65 12.29 -21.21 -0.83
C ASN A 65 10.95 -21.92 -0.49
N ASN A 66 10.11 -21.32 0.35
CA ASN A 66 8.85 -21.88 0.82
C ASN A 66 7.72 -20.98 0.33
N ASP A 67 6.72 -21.59 -0.28
CA ASP A 67 5.65 -20.87 -1.00
C ASP A 67 4.74 -20.08 -0.05
N ASP A 68 4.48 -20.63 1.15
CA ASP A 68 3.69 -19.95 2.18
C ASP A 68 4.45 -18.73 2.72
N ALA A 69 5.76 -18.89 2.97
CA ALA A 69 6.62 -17.80 3.38
C ALA A 69 6.68 -16.70 2.31
N ARG A 70 6.82 -17.06 1.02
CA ARG A 70 6.73 -16.08 -0.08
C ARG A 70 5.37 -15.38 -0.08
N SER A 71 4.28 -16.12 0.12
CA SER A 71 2.95 -15.54 0.18
C SER A 71 2.80 -14.51 1.30
N LEU A 72 3.34 -14.81 2.48
CA LEU A 72 3.40 -13.87 3.61
C LEU A 72 4.32 -12.68 3.34
N ASN A 73 5.43 -12.87 2.61
CA ASN A 73 6.32 -11.79 2.24
C ASN A 73 5.68 -10.83 1.21
N VAL A 74 4.84 -11.34 0.30
CA VAL A 74 4.01 -10.50 -0.59
C VAL A 74 2.98 -9.69 0.19
N LEU A 75 2.34 -10.30 1.19
CA LEU A 75 1.46 -9.55 2.10
C LEU A 75 2.23 -8.43 2.82
N GLN A 76 3.43 -8.72 3.34
CA GLN A 76 4.28 -7.73 4.00
C GLN A 76 4.66 -6.58 3.04
N LEU A 77 4.97 -6.89 1.78
CA LEU A 77 5.25 -5.89 0.74
C LEU A 77 4.07 -4.94 0.54
N ILE A 78 2.87 -5.50 0.33
CA ILE A 78 1.65 -4.73 0.07
C ILE A 78 1.25 -3.88 1.29
N LEU A 79 1.35 -4.45 2.49
CA LEU A 79 1.09 -3.69 3.72
C LEU A 79 2.10 -2.58 3.95
N THR A 80 3.37 -2.79 3.57
CA THR A 80 4.38 -1.74 3.65
C THR A 80 4.01 -0.57 2.74
N PHE A 81 3.60 -0.83 1.50
CA PHE A 81 3.08 0.23 0.61
C PHE A 81 1.82 0.91 1.15
N ASP A 82 0.87 0.16 1.70
CA ASP A 82 -0.35 0.71 2.31
C ASP A 82 -0.04 1.66 3.46
N ILE A 83 0.88 1.28 4.35
CA ILE A 83 1.32 2.13 5.46
C ILE A 83 1.94 3.43 4.96
N ILE A 84 2.78 3.39 3.91
CA ILE A 84 3.44 4.58 3.37
C ILE A 84 2.42 5.50 2.68
N VAL A 85 1.51 4.97 1.86
CA VAL A 85 0.42 5.76 1.25
C VAL A 85 -0.44 6.41 2.34
N GLN A 86 -0.85 5.66 3.36
CA GLN A 86 -1.63 6.19 4.46
C GLN A 86 -0.86 7.29 5.20
N ALA A 87 0.43 7.11 5.51
CA ALA A 87 1.25 8.12 6.16
C ALA A 87 1.29 9.43 5.34
N ILE A 88 1.46 9.34 4.02
CA ILE A 88 1.45 10.50 3.12
C ILE A 88 0.07 11.18 3.13
N GLN A 89 -1.02 10.44 2.93
CA GLN A 89 -2.38 10.98 2.95
C GLN A 89 -2.70 11.69 4.28
N GLN A 90 -2.25 11.11 5.40
CA GLN A 90 -2.41 11.71 6.72
C GLN A 90 -1.60 13.01 6.87
N LEU A 91 -0.40 13.11 6.29
CA LEU A 91 0.38 14.35 6.29
C LEU A 91 -0.32 15.47 5.50
N TYR A 92 -0.84 15.18 4.30
CA TYR A 92 -1.68 16.15 3.55
C TYR A 92 -2.85 16.65 4.40
N ARG A 93 -3.53 15.74 5.12
CA ARG A 93 -4.62 16.11 6.03
C ARG A 93 -4.16 17.02 7.17
N VAL A 94 -3.01 16.76 7.79
CA VAL A 94 -2.50 17.61 8.89
C VAL A 94 -2.14 19.00 8.39
N PHE A 95 -1.51 19.10 7.23
CA PHE A 95 -1.14 20.38 6.64
C PHE A 95 -2.30 21.10 5.95
N ASN A 96 -3.50 20.50 5.96
CA ASN A 96 -4.70 21.03 5.33
C ASN A 96 -4.50 21.27 3.82
N GLU A 97 -3.78 20.36 3.19
CA GLU A 97 -3.51 20.35 1.76
C GLU A 97 -4.37 19.29 1.06
N GLU A 98 -4.71 19.52 -0.21
CA GLU A 98 -5.44 18.54 -1.01
C GLU A 98 -4.53 17.40 -1.44
N TYR A 99 -4.96 16.15 -1.23
CA TYR A 99 -4.24 14.97 -1.71
C TYR A 99 -4.37 14.86 -3.24
N PRO A 100 -3.28 15.08 -4.01
CA PRO A 100 -3.38 15.29 -5.46
C PRO A 100 -3.73 14.02 -6.24
N TYR A 101 -3.48 12.83 -5.66
CA TYR A 101 -3.63 11.55 -6.37
C TYR A 101 -5.00 10.88 -6.17
N LYS A 102 -5.95 11.57 -5.51
CA LYS A 102 -7.27 11.00 -5.16
C LYS A 102 -8.03 10.40 -6.36
N GLN A 103 -7.84 10.96 -7.55
CA GLN A 103 -8.46 10.53 -8.81
C GLN A 103 -7.44 10.01 -9.83
N ASP A 104 -6.18 9.85 -9.45
CA ASP A 104 -5.15 9.34 -10.35
C ASP A 104 -5.47 7.89 -10.75
N ARG A 105 -5.12 7.53 -11.99
CA ARG A 105 -5.30 6.21 -12.62
C ARG A 105 -4.06 5.81 -13.42
N SER A 106 -2.98 6.58 -13.32
CA SER A 106 -1.80 6.46 -14.17
C SER A 106 -0.99 5.18 -13.90
N ILE A 107 -1.08 4.66 -12.69
CA ILE A 107 -0.33 3.48 -12.23
C ILE A 107 -1.00 2.21 -12.76
N PHE A 108 -2.22 1.91 -12.32
CA PHE A 108 -2.91 0.66 -12.63
C PHE A 108 -3.74 0.72 -13.90
N ARG A 109 -4.05 1.93 -14.40
CA ARG A 109 -4.83 2.14 -15.63
C ARG A 109 -6.16 1.37 -15.62
N SER A 110 -6.80 1.34 -14.45
CA SER A 110 -8.09 0.69 -14.24
C SER A 110 -9.27 1.66 -14.39
N GLU A 111 -10.49 1.14 -14.32
CA GLU A 111 -11.72 1.95 -14.33
C GLU A 111 -11.91 2.79 -13.05
N VAL A 112 -11.26 2.37 -11.95
CA VAL A 112 -11.27 3.05 -10.65
C VAL A 112 -9.94 3.78 -10.41
N SER A 113 -9.90 4.67 -9.40
CA SER A 113 -8.66 5.36 -9.02
C SER A 113 -7.60 4.38 -8.51
N ASP A 114 -6.33 4.77 -8.58
CA ASP A 114 -5.22 3.94 -8.15
C ASP A 114 -5.33 3.60 -6.65
N ASP A 115 -5.81 4.54 -5.81
CA ASP A 115 -6.14 4.30 -4.41
C ASP A 115 -7.23 3.21 -4.22
N ALA A 116 -8.27 3.23 -5.05
CA ALA A 116 -9.36 2.25 -4.98
C ALA A 116 -8.89 0.88 -5.46
N TYR A 117 -8.13 0.84 -6.55
CA TYR A 117 -7.54 -0.40 -7.07
C TYR A 117 -6.54 -1.01 -6.08
N PHE A 118 -5.70 -0.18 -5.46
CA PHE A 118 -4.74 -0.64 -4.46
C PHE A 118 -5.41 -1.18 -3.20
N LYS A 119 -6.54 -0.60 -2.77
CA LYS A 119 -7.36 -1.18 -1.68
C LYS A 119 -7.87 -2.57 -2.04
N GLN A 120 -8.23 -2.81 -3.30
CA GLN A 120 -8.62 -4.14 -3.76
C GLN A 120 -7.44 -5.11 -3.75
N ILE A 121 -6.27 -4.71 -4.26
CA ILE A 121 -5.04 -5.52 -4.15
C ILE A 121 -4.79 -5.91 -2.69
N ARG A 122 -4.82 -4.95 -1.77
CA ARG A 122 -4.62 -5.21 -0.33
C ARG A 122 -5.65 -6.18 0.25
N ALA A 123 -6.92 -6.06 -0.16
CA ALA A 123 -7.97 -6.96 0.29
C ALA A 123 -7.70 -8.40 -0.20
N CYS A 124 -7.43 -8.56 -1.50
CA CYS A 124 -7.18 -9.85 -2.15
C CYS A 124 -5.93 -10.55 -1.63
N PHE A 125 -4.83 -9.82 -1.45
CA PHE A 125 -3.52 -10.40 -1.15
C PHE A 125 -3.23 -10.56 0.36
N GLY A 126 -4.18 -10.22 1.24
CA GLY A 126 -4.14 -10.80 2.59
C GLY A 126 -4.89 -10.08 3.72
N VAL A 127 -5.37 -8.84 3.55
CA VAL A 127 -6.12 -8.20 4.66
C VAL A 127 -7.54 -8.77 4.79
N HIS A 128 -8.19 -9.10 3.67
CA HIS A 128 -9.56 -9.66 3.66
C HIS A 128 -9.75 -10.81 2.65
N PRO A 129 -8.80 -11.73 2.47
CA PRO A 129 -8.81 -12.68 1.36
C PRO A 129 -10.05 -13.58 1.40
N VAL A 130 -10.62 -13.86 2.58
CA VAL A 130 -11.78 -14.74 2.73
C VAL A 130 -13.12 -13.99 2.89
N ASN A 131 -13.16 -12.68 2.66
CA ASN A 131 -14.39 -11.87 2.77
C ASN A 131 -14.33 -10.62 1.88
N LEU A 132 -14.21 -10.83 0.57
CA LEU A 132 -14.23 -9.74 -0.41
C LEU A 132 -15.67 -9.42 -0.82
N ASP A 133 -15.95 -8.15 -1.07
CA ASP A 133 -17.27 -7.63 -1.50
C ASP A 133 -17.25 -7.01 -2.91
N SER A 134 -16.17 -7.24 -3.65
CA SER A 134 -16.00 -6.84 -5.05
C SER A 134 -14.93 -7.69 -5.73
N LYS A 135 -14.99 -7.75 -7.06
CA LYS A 135 -13.96 -8.37 -7.91
C LYS A 135 -12.77 -7.44 -8.23
N ASN A 136 -13.05 -6.14 -8.37
CA ASN A 136 -12.13 -5.14 -8.92
C ASN A 136 -12.08 -3.85 -8.08
N GLY A 137 -12.60 -3.86 -6.86
CA GLY A 137 -12.69 -2.70 -5.97
C GLY A 137 -14.02 -1.93 -6.06
N GLU A 138 -14.89 -2.26 -7.01
CA GLU A 138 -16.26 -1.72 -7.08
C GLU A 138 -17.26 -2.73 -6.53
N LYS A 139 -18.01 -2.32 -5.49
CA LYS A 139 -18.98 -3.20 -4.84
C LYS A 139 -20.11 -3.57 -5.80
N ASP A 140 -20.25 -4.87 -6.02
CA ASP A 140 -21.26 -5.45 -6.91
C ASP A 140 -22.31 -6.29 -6.15
N GLY A 141 -22.24 -6.29 -4.82
CA GLY A 141 -23.12 -7.07 -3.95
C GLY A 141 -22.79 -8.56 -3.89
N LYS A 142 -21.72 -9.01 -4.55
CA LYS A 142 -21.27 -10.40 -4.56
C LYS A 142 -20.18 -10.64 -3.52
N LYS A 143 -19.89 -11.92 -3.27
CA LYS A 143 -18.82 -12.34 -2.35
C LYS A 143 -17.76 -13.13 -3.10
N TYR A 144 -16.51 -12.83 -2.77
CA TYR A 144 -15.35 -13.49 -3.35
C TYR A 144 -14.35 -13.91 -2.27
N PHE A 145 -13.52 -14.89 -2.62
CA PHE A 145 -12.48 -15.45 -1.76
C PHE A 145 -11.19 -15.57 -2.56
N ALA A 146 -10.07 -15.09 -2.05
CA ALA A 146 -8.76 -15.13 -2.67
C ALA A 146 -7.94 -16.35 -2.19
N SER A 147 -7.20 -16.95 -3.12
CA SER A 147 -6.14 -17.92 -2.80
C SER A 147 -4.90 -17.26 -2.20
N TRP A 148 -3.90 -18.06 -1.83
CA TRP A 148 -2.55 -17.56 -1.58
C TRP A 148 -1.96 -16.93 -2.84
N SER A 149 -0.96 -16.06 -2.66
CA SER A 149 -0.29 -15.41 -3.77
C SER A 149 0.76 -16.33 -4.40
N SER A 150 0.85 -16.29 -5.72
CA SER A 150 1.83 -17.07 -6.48
C SER A 150 2.51 -16.20 -7.53
N ASP A 151 3.81 -16.43 -7.73
CA ASP A 151 4.54 -15.85 -8.87
C ASP A 151 3.89 -16.33 -10.18
N VAL A 152 3.62 -15.38 -11.07
CA VAL A 152 3.11 -15.67 -12.42
C VAL A 152 4.26 -15.54 -13.41
N GLY A 153 4.69 -16.68 -13.96
CA GLY A 153 5.76 -16.73 -14.96
C GLY A 153 5.47 -16.01 -16.30
N SER A 154 4.41 -15.19 -16.45
CA SER A 154 4.16 -14.47 -17.72
C SER A 154 3.27 -13.20 -17.71
N GLU A 155 2.30 -13.00 -16.79
CA GLU A 155 1.31 -11.88 -16.90
C GLU A 155 1.37 -10.82 -15.78
N GLY A 156 2.18 -11.00 -14.74
CA GLY A 156 2.39 -10.02 -13.68
C GLY A 156 3.48 -10.43 -12.71
N ASP A 157 3.68 -9.67 -11.64
CA ASP A 157 4.67 -10.04 -10.62
C ASP A 157 4.06 -11.06 -9.64
N TYR A 158 2.79 -10.87 -9.26
CA TYR A 158 2.06 -11.80 -8.40
C TYR A 158 0.60 -11.97 -8.84
N MET A 159 0.00 -13.14 -8.58
CA MET A 159 -1.43 -13.37 -8.78
C MET A 159 -2.09 -14.08 -7.60
N VAL A 160 -3.41 -13.93 -7.49
CA VAL A 160 -4.29 -14.81 -6.72
C VAL A 160 -5.44 -15.29 -7.60
N TYR A 161 -5.98 -16.46 -7.29
CA TYR A 161 -7.30 -16.87 -7.79
C TYR A 161 -8.38 -16.24 -6.93
N LEU A 162 -9.38 -15.63 -7.57
CA LEU A 162 -10.60 -15.21 -6.91
C LEU A 162 -11.71 -16.23 -7.19
N TYR A 163 -12.18 -16.88 -6.12
CA TYR A 163 -13.31 -17.79 -6.10
C TYR A 163 -14.60 -17.01 -5.86
N SER A 164 -15.60 -17.15 -6.72
CA SER A 164 -16.92 -16.57 -6.49
C SER A 164 -17.70 -17.39 -5.46
N SER A 165 -18.54 -16.73 -4.66
CA SER A 165 -19.57 -17.41 -3.88
C SER A 165 -20.70 -17.96 -4.73
N ASP A 166 -20.86 -17.46 -5.96
CA ASP A 166 -21.84 -17.97 -6.92
C ASP A 166 -21.23 -19.18 -7.66
N PRO A 167 -21.80 -20.40 -7.52
CA PRO A 167 -21.27 -21.60 -8.16
C PRO A 167 -21.41 -21.59 -9.69
N SER A 168 -22.18 -20.67 -10.26
CA SER A 168 -22.30 -20.49 -11.71
C SER A 168 -21.19 -19.63 -12.31
N GLU A 169 -20.41 -18.93 -11.47
CA GLU A 169 -19.33 -18.08 -11.91
C GLU A 169 -17.98 -18.81 -11.83
N PRO A 170 -17.16 -18.74 -12.89
CA PRO A 170 -15.83 -19.31 -12.86
C PRO A 170 -14.91 -18.49 -11.96
N SER A 171 -13.90 -19.17 -11.40
CA SER A 171 -12.77 -18.49 -10.77
C SER A 171 -11.97 -17.71 -11.82
N PHE A 172 -11.36 -16.59 -11.43
CA PHE A 172 -10.54 -15.77 -12.31
C PHE A 172 -9.25 -15.32 -11.64
N HIS A 173 -8.28 -14.94 -12.46
CA HIS A 173 -6.99 -14.42 -11.99
C HIS A 173 -7.10 -12.94 -11.66
N PHE A 174 -6.64 -12.56 -10.47
CA PHE A 174 -6.43 -11.17 -10.10
C PHE A 174 -4.93 -10.93 -9.94
N THR A 175 -4.40 -10.04 -10.77
CA THR A 175 -2.95 -9.84 -10.92
C THR A 175 -2.50 -8.52 -10.33
N TYR A 176 -1.35 -8.55 -9.67
CA TYR A 176 -0.60 -7.38 -9.20
C TYR A 176 0.67 -7.20 -10.04
N ILE A 177 0.81 -6.01 -10.63
CA ILE A 177 1.99 -5.60 -11.40
C ILE A 177 2.61 -4.40 -10.69
N SER A 178 3.78 -4.63 -10.12
CA SER A 178 4.54 -3.70 -9.30
C SER A 178 5.37 -2.69 -10.09
N ARG A 179 5.67 -2.96 -11.38
CA ARG A 179 6.68 -2.25 -12.20
C ARG A 179 6.47 -0.74 -12.38
N LYS A 180 5.40 -0.17 -11.79
CA LYS A 180 5.12 1.27 -11.78
C LYS A 180 4.98 1.90 -10.40
N TYR A 181 4.81 1.14 -9.33
CA TYR A 181 4.50 1.69 -8.01
C TYR A 181 5.69 2.42 -7.37
N ILE A 182 6.91 2.15 -7.83
CA ILE A 182 8.15 2.62 -7.21
C ILE A 182 8.61 3.98 -7.76
N GLY A 183 8.21 4.33 -8.99
CA GLY A 183 8.76 5.48 -9.71
C GLY A 183 8.18 6.84 -9.33
N MET A 184 7.27 6.91 -8.36
CA MET A 184 6.45 8.11 -8.09
C MET A 184 6.23 8.42 -6.60
N TRP A 185 7.11 7.95 -5.71
CA TRP A 185 7.15 8.45 -4.33
C TRP A 185 7.94 9.75 -4.28
#